data_AF-A0A4Z0HCR8-F1
#
_entry.id   AF-A0A4Z0HCR8-F1
#
_cell.length_a   1.000
_cell.length_b   1.000
_cell.length_c   1.000
_cell.angle_alpha   90.00
_cell.angle_beta   90.00
_cell.angle_gamma   90.00
#
_symmetry.space_group_name_H-M   'P 1'
#
loop_
_entity.id
_entity.type
_entity.pdbx_description
1 polymer ?
#
loop_
_entity_poly.entity_id
_entity_poly.type
_entity_poly.pdbx_seq_one_letter_code
_entity_poly.pdbx_strand_id
1 'polypeptide(L)'
;MISARRPGAARLAAAAMAAVGATMVAGPAAAVGATSQQGGATATLRGLTVYDQAVVHGEGGNQKVGAGLFEMAVENGGTIQTYGIDIHNPTQERAQYQETPWNQTPLHDNAEAGRIRWILQHSYPQINDLPALAAKARSGALTEKTAAAGTQVAIWRFSDKDKVEAVDPAAEKLADYLEKSARRLGEPKASLTLDPPAIAGRPGGRLGPITVHTNAESVTVTPAGGAASPGVRIVGKDGKPVTTAADGTRLYFDVPADAPDSAGSITVQAATKVPVGRAFVGTTRSQTQILAGSSESTVSATATVNWAKQGPIPALSTEEDCAKGGVNVTVANQGDGAYAFELAEAEHTVPAGESKTVTVPVSEDQEYRFTLTGPDGYEKTFAGRLDCRAAGTDGTTGIGSATDTGSRTSANQPVPASAGGTTAGTAAGATAETPGGEDLAETGSGGDTPLIAGVAIALVVVGGGAVFFLRRKRLSDGE
;
A
#
# COMPACT_ATOMS: atom_id res chain seq x y z
N MET A 1 18.75 -73.61 -59.21
CA MET A 1 18.85 -73.81 -57.75
C MET A 1 18.01 -72.74 -57.09
N ILE A 2 17.02 -73.15 -56.28
CA ILE A 2 16.50 -72.53 -55.03
C ILE A 2 16.46 -70.99 -55.03
N SER A 3 15.37 -70.24 -54.87
CA SER A 3 13.96 -70.44 -54.49
C SER A 3 13.33 -69.05 -54.78
N ALA A 4 12.24 -68.92 -55.53
CA ALA A 4 10.85 -68.81 -55.03
C ALA A 4 10.73 -67.79 -53.85
N ARG A 5 9.86 -66.78 -53.81
CA ARG A 5 8.54 -66.40 -54.35
C ARG A 5 8.32 -64.95 -53.82
N ARG A 6 7.49 -64.03 -54.28
CA ARG A 6 6.41 -63.92 -55.28
C ARG A 6 6.12 -62.40 -55.46
N PRO A 7 5.38 -62.02 -56.51
CA PRO A 7 5.11 -60.65 -56.94
C PRO A 7 3.74 -60.14 -56.47
N GLY A 8 3.40 -58.89 -56.80
CA GLY A 8 2.02 -58.58 -57.20
C GLY A 8 1.40 -57.31 -56.60
N ALA A 9 1.51 -56.23 -57.36
CA ALA A 9 0.43 -55.33 -57.80
C ALA A 9 -0.63 -54.82 -56.79
N ALA A 10 -0.58 -53.50 -56.60
CA ALA A 10 -1.67 -52.52 -56.69
C ALA A 10 -3.12 -52.94 -56.38
N ARG A 11 -3.75 -52.23 -55.42
CA ARG A 11 -4.90 -51.34 -55.63
C ARG A 11 -5.32 -50.63 -54.32
N LEU A 12 -5.53 -49.31 -54.46
CA LEU A 12 -6.49 -48.42 -53.77
C LEU A 12 -6.91 -48.72 -52.32
N ALA A 13 -6.61 -47.76 -51.42
CA ALA A 13 -7.47 -47.45 -50.27
C ALA A 13 -7.33 -45.96 -49.90
N ALA A 14 -8.48 -45.30 -49.75
CA ALA A 14 -8.65 -43.93 -49.30
C ALA A 14 -8.40 -43.78 -47.79
N ALA A 15 -7.89 -42.62 -47.37
CA ALA A 15 -8.13 -42.01 -46.05
C ALA A 15 -7.51 -40.60 -46.07
N ALA A 16 -8.34 -39.56 -46.14
CA ALA A 16 -8.83 -38.79 -45.00
C ALA A 16 -7.88 -37.63 -44.66
N MET A 17 -8.33 -36.42 -44.99
CA MET A 17 -7.75 -35.16 -44.51
C MET A 17 -7.74 -35.19 -42.98
N ALA A 18 -6.56 -35.30 -42.39
CA ALA A 18 -6.37 -34.94 -40.99
C ALA A 18 -6.27 -33.41 -40.93
N ALA A 19 -7.28 -32.82 -40.30
CA ALA A 19 -7.33 -31.40 -39.99
C ALA A 19 -6.06 -30.97 -39.24
N VAL A 20 -5.44 -29.90 -39.72
CA VAL A 20 -4.40 -29.17 -38.99
C VAL A 20 -5.08 -28.57 -37.77
N GLY A 21 -5.02 -29.27 -36.63
CA GLY A 21 -5.38 -28.72 -35.33
C GLY A 21 -4.39 -27.62 -35.00
N ALA A 22 -4.82 -26.37 -35.15
CA ALA A 22 -4.08 -25.21 -34.69
C ALA A 22 -3.98 -25.27 -33.17
N THR A 23 -2.83 -25.70 -32.66
CA THR A 23 -2.42 -25.48 -31.28
C THR A 23 -2.19 -23.97 -31.12
N MET A 24 -3.21 -23.24 -30.67
CA MET A 24 -3.02 -21.88 -30.21
C MET A 24 -2.26 -21.93 -28.88
N VAL A 25 -0.96 -21.68 -28.97
CA VAL A 25 -0.11 -21.31 -27.85
C VAL A 25 -0.59 -19.95 -27.36
N ALA A 26 -1.48 -19.93 -26.37
CA ALA A 26 -1.64 -18.75 -25.52
C ALA A 26 -0.43 -18.75 -24.57
N GLY A 27 0.57 -17.92 -24.88
CA GLY A 27 1.72 -17.74 -24.01
C GLY A 27 1.28 -17.24 -22.63
N PRO A 28 2.07 -17.51 -21.57
CA PRO A 28 1.75 -17.03 -20.24
C PRO A 28 1.86 -15.50 -20.29
N ALA A 29 0.72 -14.82 -20.28
CA ALA A 29 0.68 -13.47 -19.78
C ALA A 29 1.08 -13.59 -18.31
N ALA A 30 2.37 -13.39 -18.03
CA ALA A 30 2.88 -13.24 -16.68
C ALA A 30 2.12 -12.09 -16.05
N ALA A 31 1.06 -12.42 -15.32
CA ALA A 31 0.40 -11.51 -14.42
C ALA A 31 1.45 -11.18 -13.36
N VAL A 32 2.12 -10.03 -13.53
CA VAL A 32 2.95 -9.43 -12.49
C VAL A 32 2.09 -9.45 -11.23
N GLY A 33 2.58 -10.18 -10.22
CA GLY A 33 1.85 -10.49 -9.00
C GLY A 33 1.51 -9.21 -8.26
N ALA A 34 0.37 -8.60 -8.60
CA ALA A 34 -0.38 -7.83 -7.63
C ALA A 34 -0.88 -8.87 -6.62
N THR A 35 -0.18 -8.91 -5.49
CA THR A 35 -0.74 -9.30 -4.19
C THR A 35 -2.05 -8.54 -4.04
N SER A 36 -3.08 -9.15 -3.45
CA SER A 36 -4.34 -8.45 -3.21
C SER A 36 -4.09 -7.32 -2.23
N GLN A 37 -3.70 -6.14 -2.73
CA GLN A 37 -3.49 -4.94 -1.95
C GLN A 37 -4.84 -4.59 -1.36
N GLN A 38 -4.95 -4.73 -0.03
CA GLN A 38 -6.10 -4.26 0.71
C GLN A 38 -6.15 -2.75 0.48
N GLY A 39 -7.16 -2.32 -0.27
CA GLY A 39 -7.22 -0.97 -0.81
C GLY A 39 -6.99 0.12 0.23
N GLY A 40 -6.59 1.29 -0.22
CA GLY A 40 -6.36 2.46 0.61
C GLY A 40 -5.19 3.29 0.09
N ALA A 41 -4.52 3.99 0.99
CA ALA A 41 -3.32 4.74 0.67
C ALA A 41 -2.06 3.84 0.69
N THR A 42 -1.18 4.07 -0.28
CA THR A 42 0.20 3.57 -0.28
C THR A 42 1.13 4.77 -0.13
N ALA A 43 2.12 4.70 0.75
CA ALA A 43 2.99 5.84 1.04
C ALA A 43 4.46 5.44 1.25
N THR A 44 5.38 6.34 0.88
CA THR A 44 6.83 6.16 1.09
C THR A 44 7.30 7.01 2.26
N LEU A 45 8.01 6.39 3.21
CA LEU A 45 8.54 7.07 4.38
C LEU A 45 9.62 8.09 4.01
N ARG A 46 9.45 9.33 4.46
CA ARG A 46 10.45 10.41 4.38
C ARG A 46 11.32 10.50 5.63
N GLY A 47 10.81 10.01 6.76
CA GLY A 47 11.52 9.95 8.04
C GLY A 47 10.85 10.79 9.12
N LEU A 48 11.52 10.88 10.27
CA LEU A 48 11.09 11.62 11.45
C LEU A 48 11.32 13.12 11.25
N THR A 49 10.25 13.93 11.23
CA THR A 49 10.31 15.35 10.84
C THR A 49 10.09 16.30 12.02
N VAL A 50 9.13 16.01 12.90
CA VAL A 50 8.82 16.84 14.08
C VAL A 50 8.98 15.98 15.33
N TYR A 51 10.08 16.17 16.05
CA TYR A 51 10.44 15.30 17.17
C TYR A 51 11.25 16.01 18.25
N ASP A 52 11.23 15.42 19.42
CA ASP A 52 12.19 15.64 20.51
C ASP A 52 12.74 14.28 20.98
N GLN A 53 13.41 14.22 22.12
CA GLN A 53 14.02 12.99 22.65
C GLN A 53 13.15 12.32 23.71
N ALA A 54 13.20 10.99 23.74
CA ALA A 54 12.68 10.15 24.81
C ALA A 54 13.79 9.20 25.32
N VAL A 55 13.59 8.68 26.53
CA VAL A 55 14.44 7.66 27.14
C VAL A 55 13.63 6.39 27.28
N VAL A 56 14.12 5.31 26.67
CA VAL A 56 13.60 3.95 26.83
C VAL A 56 14.42 3.26 27.91
N HIS A 57 13.75 2.72 28.92
CA HIS A 57 14.38 2.02 30.03
C HIS A 57 14.27 0.50 29.82
N GLY A 58 15.39 -0.12 29.44
CA GLY A 58 15.51 -1.57 29.28
C GLY A 58 16.45 -2.22 30.29
N GLU A 59 16.48 -3.55 30.33
CA GLU A 59 17.41 -4.32 31.17
C GLU A 59 18.89 -4.04 30.82
N GLY A 60 19.17 -3.68 29.57
CA GLY A 60 20.49 -3.26 29.09
C GLY A 60 20.87 -1.81 29.39
N GLY A 61 20.01 -1.05 30.07
CA GLY A 61 20.21 0.35 30.42
C GLY A 61 19.28 1.32 29.68
N ASN A 62 19.54 2.62 29.88
CA ASN A 62 18.73 3.70 29.30
C ASN A 62 19.22 4.03 27.89
N GLN A 63 18.31 4.02 26.91
CA GLN A 63 18.58 4.42 25.53
C GLN A 63 17.83 5.70 25.19
N LYS A 64 18.53 6.69 24.62
CA LYS A 64 17.89 7.90 24.06
C LYS A 64 17.47 7.65 22.62
N VAL A 65 16.24 8.01 22.28
CA VAL A 65 15.66 7.82 20.95
C VAL A 65 14.89 9.08 20.51
N GLY A 66 14.77 9.29 19.20
CA GLY A 66 13.88 10.32 18.66
C GLY A 66 12.42 9.91 18.82
N ALA A 67 11.59 10.80 19.37
CA ALA A 67 10.18 10.60 19.60
C ALA A 67 9.36 11.71 18.93
N GLY A 68 8.48 11.35 17.99
CA GLY A 68 7.66 12.33 17.30
C GLY A 68 7.03 11.84 16.00
N LEU A 69 6.65 12.79 15.16
CA LEU A 69 5.94 12.54 13.90
C LEU A 69 6.88 12.19 12.76
N PHE A 70 6.53 11.12 12.07
CA PHE A 70 7.05 10.75 10.78
C PHE A 70 6.19 11.35 9.66
N GLU A 71 6.82 11.71 8.55
CA GLU A 71 6.13 12.09 7.32
C GLU A 71 6.29 11.00 6.26
N MET A 72 5.22 10.72 5.52
CA MET A 72 5.25 9.88 4.33
C MET A 72 4.62 10.59 3.13
N ALA A 73 5.17 10.34 1.95
CA ALA A 73 4.60 10.80 0.69
C ALA A 73 3.63 9.74 0.16
N VAL A 74 2.38 10.11 -0.08
CA VAL A 74 1.41 9.18 -0.68
C VAL A 74 1.68 9.08 -2.18
N GLU A 75 1.64 7.86 -2.71
CA GLU A 75 1.77 7.62 -4.14
C GLU A 75 0.70 8.36 -4.92
N ASN A 76 1.09 9.03 -6.00
CA ASN A 76 0.18 9.83 -6.83
C ASN A 76 -0.48 11.02 -6.12
N GLY A 77 0.05 11.48 -4.99
CA GLY A 77 -0.26 12.78 -4.40
C GLY A 77 -0.76 12.74 -2.96
N GLY A 78 -0.37 13.77 -2.21
CA GLY A 78 -0.69 13.94 -0.79
C GLY A 78 0.44 13.52 0.15
N THR A 79 0.25 13.83 1.43
CA THR A 79 1.16 13.47 2.51
C THR A 79 0.37 12.97 3.71
N ILE A 80 0.99 12.05 4.44
CA ILE A 80 0.47 11.57 5.71
C ILE A 80 1.51 11.74 6.81
N GLN A 81 1.02 11.98 8.02
CA GLN A 81 1.79 12.07 9.24
C GLN A 81 1.45 10.88 10.13
N THR A 82 2.47 10.23 10.68
CA THR A 82 2.34 9.00 11.45
C THR A 82 3.18 9.02 12.71
N TYR A 83 2.82 8.19 13.69
CA TYR A 83 3.66 7.82 14.82
C TYR A 83 4.02 6.34 14.73
N GLY A 84 5.18 5.96 15.27
CA GLY A 84 5.59 4.56 15.34
C GLY A 84 4.90 3.83 16.49
N ILE A 85 4.57 2.55 16.30
CA ILE A 85 3.93 1.70 17.33
C ILE A 85 4.76 0.46 17.71
N ASP A 86 6.02 0.40 17.27
CA ASP A 86 6.93 -0.72 17.58
C ASP A 86 8.35 -0.18 17.84
N ILE A 87 8.63 0.33 19.03
CA ILE A 87 9.85 1.12 19.30
C ILE A 87 11.16 0.33 19.09
N HIS A 88 11.09 -1.01 19.15
CA HIS A 88 12.25 -1.90 19.04
C HIS A 88 12.56 -2.32 17.60
N ASN A 89 11.67 -2.02 16.66
CA ASN A 89 11.87 -2.25 15.23
C ASN A 89 12.10 -0.88 14.55
N PRO A 90 13.33 -0.53 14.17
CA PRO A 90 13.61 0.78 13.59
C PRO A 90 12.96 0.95 12.22
N THR A 91 12.60 2.20 11.88
CA THR A 91 12.13 2.50 10.52
C THR A 91 13.23 2.34 9.48
N GLN A 92 12.89 1.83 8.29
CA GLN A 92 13.80 1.78 7.16
C GLN A 92 13.65 2.99 6.24
N GLU A 93 14.77 3.50 5.75
CA GLU A 93 14.76 4.60 4.79
C GLU A 93 13.96 4.23 3.54
N ARG A 94 13.07 5.14 3.13
CA ARG A 94 12.26 5.01 1.91
C ARG A 94 11.45 3.71 1.83
N ALA A 95 11.16 3.06 2.96
CA ALA A 95 10.23 1.95 2.98
C ALA A 95 8.87 2.40 2.45
N GLN A 96 8.26 1.55 1.63
CA GLN A 96 6.87 1.70 1.21
C GLN A 96 5.98 1.08 2.27
N TYR A 97 4.86 1.74 2.50
CA TYR A 97 3.85 1.36 3.48
C TYR A 97 2.48 1.28 2.82
N GLN A 98 1.69 0.32 3.27
CA GLN A 98 0.30 0.14 2.84
C GLN A 98 -0.65 0.36 4.01
N GLU A 99 -1.79 1.00 3.76
CA GLU A 99 -2.89 1.07 4.72
C GLU A 99 -3.43 -0.34 5.02
N THR A 100 -3.37 -0.75 6.29
CA THR A 100 -3.68 -2.12 6.73
C THR A 100 -4.66 -2.08 7.91
N PRO A 101 -5.66 -2.99 7.97
CA PRO A 101 -6.54 -3.09 9.12
C PRO A 101 -5.83 -3.64 10.36
N TRP A 102 -6.27 -3.24 11.56
CA TRP A 102 -5.57 -3.57 12.82
C TRP A 102 -5.40 -5.08 13.03
N ASN A 103 -6.37 -5.90 12.59
CA ASN A 103 -6.33 -7.35 12.70
C ASN A 103 -5.19 -8.02 11.91
N GLN A 104 -4.52 -7.29 11.02
CA GLN A 104 -3.39 -7.73 10.20
C GLN A 104 -2.09 -7.00 10.58
N THR A 105 -1.99 -6.55 11.84
CA THR A 105 -0.85 -5.78 12.36
C THR A 105 -0.55 -6.17 13.80
N PRO A 106 0.52 -5.63 14.41
CA PRO A 106 0.74 -5.75 15.86
C PRO A 106 -0.41 -5.25 16.75
N LEU A 107 -1.36 -4.49 16.20
CA LEU A 107 -2.54 -4.02 16.94
C LEU A 107 -3.64 -5.08 17.10
N HIS A 108 -3.58 -6.22 16.41
CA HIS A 108 -4.67 -7.20 16.37
C HIS A 108 -5.10 -7.70 17.76
N ASP A 109 -4.12 -8.00 18.61
CA ASP A 109 -4.32 -8.48 19.99
C ASP A 109 -4.08 -7.38 21.04
N ASN A 110 -3.86 -6.14 20.62
CA ASN A 110 -3.66 -5.03 21.54
C ASN A 110 -5.01 -4.47 22.03
N ALA A 111 -5.44 -4.90 23.21
CA ALA A 111 -6.65 -4.40 23.88
C ALA A 111 -6.66 -2.87 24.12
N GLU A 112 -5.51 -2.20 24.03
CA GLU A 112 -5.35 -0.75 24.18
C GLU A 112 -5.19 0.00 22.84
N ALA A 113 -5.28 -0.67 21.67
CA ALA A 113 -5.23 -0.01 20.36
C ALA A 113 -6.26 1.13 20.23
N GLY A 114 -7.45 0.94 20.83
CA GLY A 114 -8.47 1.98 20.89
C GLY A 114 -8.06 3.24 21.67
N ARG A 115 -7.19 3.11 22.69
CA ARG A 115 -6.64 4.25 23.44
C ARG A 115 -5.61 5.01 22.64
N ILE A 116 -4.79 4.31 21.86
CA ILE A 116 -3.86 4.92 20.92
C ILE A 116 -4.65 5.80 19.93
N ARG A 117 -5.74 5.29 19.35
CA ARG A 117 -6.61 6.08 18.49
C ARG A 117 -7.16 7.33 19.18
N TRP A 118 -7.56 7.22 20.45
CA TRP A 118 -8.02 8.39 21.20
C TRP A 118 -6.93 9.44 21.34
N ILE A 119 -5.70 9.03 21.67
CA ILE A 119 -4.54 9.94 21.77
C ILE A 119 -4.34 10.68 20.45
N LEU A 120 -4.34 9.97 19.33
CA LEU A 120 -4.15 10.55 18.00
C LEU A 120 -5.19 11.65 17.68
N GLN A 121 -6.42 11.50 18.16
CA GLN A 121 -7.50 12.48 17.96
C GLN A 121 -7.47 13.65 18.97
N HIS A 122 -6.79 13.49 20.11
CA HIS A 122 -6.83 14.42 21.24
C HIS A 122 -5.46 15.05 21.55
N SER A 123 -4.51 14.92 20.63
CA SER A 123 -3.18 15.50 20.74
C SER A 123 -2.69 16.02 19.38
N TYR A 124 -1.43 16.46 19.33
CA TYR A 124 -0.77 16.92 18.13
C TYR A 124 -0.59 15.77 17.11
N PRO A 125 -0.85 15.98 15.80
CA PRO A 125 -1.15 17.25 15.14
C PRO A 125 -2.66 17.57 15.01
N GLN A 126 -3.56 16.67 15.42
CA GLN A 126 -5.01 16.93 15.32
C GLN A 126 -5.46 18.12 16.18
N ILE A 127 -4.86 18.28 17.36
CA ILE A 127 -4.97 19.49 18.17
C ILE A 127 -3.65 20.26 18.04
N ASN A 128 -3.63 21.27 17.17
CA ASN A 128 -2.49 22.16 16.99
C ASN A 128 -2.58 23.48 17.79
N ASP A 129 -3.62 23.65 18.61
CA ASP A 129 -3.64 24.71 19.63
C ASP A 129 -2.79 24.27 20.83
N LEU A 130 -1.47 24.47 20.71
CA LEU A 130 -0.50 24.06 21.71
C LEU A 130 -0.71 24.73 23.08
N PRO A 131 -1.05 26.03 23.18
CA PRO A 131 -1.42 26.64 24.45
C PRO A 131 -2.62 25.98 25.13
N ALA A 132 -3.68 25.64 24.39
CA ALA A 132 -4.84 24.95 24.95
C ALA A 132 -4.51 23.52 25.38
N LEU A 133 -3.71 22.79 24.58
CA LEU A 133 -3.25 21.45 24.91
C LEU A 133 -2.38 21.47 26.18
N ALA A 134 -1.46 22.42 26.27
CA ALA A 134 -0.60 22.65 27.43
C ALA A 134 -1.39 22.94 28.70
N ALA A 135 -2.44 23.77 28.60
CA ALA A 135 -3.31 24.08 29.73
C ALA A 135 -4.06 22.85 30.25
N LYS A 136 -4.56 21.99 29.35
CA LYS A 136 -5.21 20.72 29.72
C LYS A 136 -4.25 19.77 30.42
N ALA A 137 -3.05 19.62 29.88
CA ALA A 137 -2.00 18.75 30.43
C ALA A 137 -1.33 19.32 31.69
N ARG A 138 -1.47 20.63 31.95
CA ARG A 138 -0.70 21.36 32.97
C ARG A 138 0.81 21.17 32.78
N SER A 139 1.24 21.07 31.53
CA SER A 139 2.61 20.75 31.13
C SER A 139 3.56 21.94 31.30
N GLY A 140 3.04 23.17 31.22
CA GLY A 140 3.84 24.33 30.82
C GLY A 140 3.82 24.49 29.30
N ALA A 141 4.55 25.46 28.77
CA ALA A 141 4.53 25.75 27.33
C ALA A 141 4.94 24.53 26.50
N LEU A 142 4.18 24.25 25.43
CA LEU A 142 4.49 23.21 24.46
C LEU A 142 4.92 23.87 23.14
N THR A 143 5.88 23.22 22.50
CA THR A 143 6.29 23.43 21.10
C THR A 143 5.78 22.26 20.25
N GLU A 144 5.79 22.37 18.93
CA GLU A 144 5.40 21.25 18.06
C GLU A 144 6.24 20.00 18.34
N LYS A 145 7.55 20.18 18.59
CA LYS A 145 8.49 19.09 18.91
C LYS A 145 8.16 18.40 20.23
N THR A 146 7.94 19.16 21.30
CA THR A 146 7.61 18.61 22.62
C THR A 146 6.20 18.02 22.66
N ALA A 147 5.25 18.59 21.92
CA ALA A 147 3.92 18.02 21.75
C ALA A 147 3.95 16.70 20.97
N ALA A 148 4.72 16.62 19.87
CA ALA A 148 4.93 15.39 19.12
C ALA A 148 5.60 14.31 19.97
N ALA A 149 6.66 14.67 20.71
CA ALA A 149 7.36 13.74 21.60
C ALA A 149 6.45 13.21 22.72
N GLY A 150 5.72 14.08 23.43
CA GLY A 150 4.79 13.65 24.48
C GLY A 150 3.66 12.77 23.95
N THR A 151 3.20 13.03 22.72
CA THR A 151 2.21 12.17 22.04
C THR A 151 2.79 10.81 21.70
N GLN A 152 3.99 10.75 21.10
CA GLN A 152 4.67 9.51 20.76
C GLN A 152 4.95 8.65 22.00
N VAL A 153 5.39 9.26 23.11
CA VAL A 153 5.63 8.57 24.38
C VAL A 153 4.32 7.96 24.93
N ALA A 154 3.21 8.71 24.93
CA ALA A 154 1.91 8.17 25.35
C ALA A 154 1.43 7.00 24.47
N ILE A 155 1.76 7.03 23.17
CA ILE A 155 1.46 5.92 22.24
C ILE A 155 2.27 4.69 22.62
N TRP A 156 3.60 4.82 22.78
CA TRP A 156 4.49 3.70 23.13
C TRP A 156 4.13 3.01 24.45
N ARG A 157 3.64 3.77 25.44
CA ARG A 157 3.11 3.19 26.69
C ARG A 157 1.93 2.25 26.49
N PHE A 158 1.15 2.40 25.40
CA PHE A 158 0.05 1.51 25.06
C PHE A 158 0.38 0.47 23.98
N SER A 159 1.23 0.81 22.99
CA SER A 159 1.61 -0.13 21.93
C SER A 159 2.59 -1.19 22.43
N ASP A 160 3.69 -0.75 23.03
CA ASP A 160 4.82 -1.61 23.40
C ASP A 160 4.80 -1.97 24.89
N LYS A 161 4.03 -1.22 25.71
CA LYS A 161 4.02 -1.29 27.18
C LYS A 161 5.40 -1.05 27.80
N ASP A 162 6.25 -0.34 27.08
CA ASP A 162 7.60 -0.01 27.51
C ASP A 162 7.61 1.02 28.63
N LYS A 163 8.68 0.96 29.41
CA LYS A 163 9.05 2.04 30.33
C LYS A 163 9.74 3.13 29.52
N VAL A 164 8.99 4.13 29.11
CA VAL A 164 9.47 5.24 28.29
C VAL A 164 9.01 6.58 28.84
N GLU A 165 9.96 7.52 28.89
CA GLU A 165 9.77 8.89 29.40
C GLU A 165 10.27 9.89 28.35
N ALA A 166 9.57 11.02 28.18
CA ALA A 166 10.09 12.12 27.41
C ALA A 166 11.23 12.82 28.17
N VAL A 167 12.28 13.24 27.46
CA VAL A 167 13.38 13.99 28.09
C VAL A 167 12.91 15.37 28.54
N ASP A 168 12.02 15.99 27.77
CA ASP A 168 11.44 17.30 28.11
C ASP A 168 10.31 17.16 29.14
N PRO A 169 10.35 17.89 30.28
CA PRO A 169 9.35 17.77 31.33
C PRO A 169 7.92 18.19 30.92
N ALA A 170 7.77 19.09 29.94
CA ALA A 170 6.45 19.48 29.44
C ALA A 170 5.89 18.39 28.52
N ALA A 171 6.73 17.81 27.66
CA ALA A 171 6.37 16.64 26.86
C ALA A 171 5.95 15.45 27.74
N GLU A 172 6.67 15.20 28.84
CA GLU A 172 6.36 14.10 29.77
C GLU A 172 5.01 14.30 30.46
N LYS A 173 4.71 15.51 30.95
CA LYS A 173 3.40 15.84 31.52
C LYS A 173 2.26 15.72 30.50
N LEU A 174 2.52 16.04 29.24
CA LEU A 174 1.56 15.80 28.17
C LEU A 174 1.31 14.30 27.99
N ALA A 175 2.37 13.48 27.99
CA ALA A 175 2.24 12.04 27.88
C ALA A 175 1.39 11.45 29.03
N ASP A 176 1.67 11.84 30.27
CA ASP A 176 0.89 11.44 31.46
C ASP A 176 -0.58 11.82 31.37
N TYR A 177 -0.87 13.05 30.92
CA TYR A 177 -2.23 13.51 30.74
C TYR A 177 -2.98 12.67 29.69
N LEU A 178 -2.33 12.40 28.56
CA LEU A 178 -2.91 11.61 27.47
C LEU A 178 -3.18 10.18 27.90
N GLU A 179 -2.20 9.53 28.54
CA GLU A 179 -2.32 8.16 29.05
C GLU A 179 -3.48 8.03 30.05
N LYS A 180 -3.56 8.95 31.02
CA LYS A 180 -4.62 8.98 32.02
C LYS A 180 -6.00 9.25 31.44
N SER A 181 -6.08 10.02 30.36
CA SER A 181 -7.35 10.45 29.77
C SER A 181 -7.87 9.51 28.68
N ALA A 182 -7.00 8.67 28.12
CA ALA A 182 -7.30 7.89 26.94
C ALA A 182 -8.46 6.92 27.14
N ARG A 183 -9.37 6.90 26.15
CA ARG A 183 -10.55 6.04 26.11
C ARG A 183 -10.43 5.06 24.97
N ARG A 184 -11.07 3.89 25.09
CA ARG A 184 -11.11 2.93 23.99
C ARG A 184 -12.07 3.39 22.90
N LEU A 185 -11.56 3.45 21.67
CA LEU A 185 -12.32 3.68 20.45
C LEU A 185 -12.17 2.48 19.52
N GLY A 186 -13.17 2.22 18.66
CA GLY A 186 -13.04 1.21 17.61
C GLY A 186 -12.05 1.62 16.52
N GLU A 187 -11.60 0.67 15.72
CA GLU A 187 -10.82 0.94 14.51
C GLU A 187 -11.58 1.87 13.55
N PRO A 188 -10.94 2.87 12.94
CA PRO A 188 -11.58 3.65 11.88
C PRO A 188 -11.69 2.80 10.59
N LYS A 189 -12.78 2.98 9.84
CA LYS A 189 -12.95 2.34 8.53
C LYS A 189 -11.81 2.71 7.58
N ALA A 190 -11.47 1.80 6.67
CA ALA A 190 -10.49 2.05 5.62
C ALA A 190 -10.91 3.22 4.71
N SER A 191 -9.92 3.89 4.12
CA SER A 191 -10.17 5.00 3.19
C SER A 191 -10.86 4.56 1.89
N LEU A 192 -10.49 3.40 1.36
CA LEU A 192 -11.07 2.82 0.15
C LEU A 192 -10.83 1.31 0.09
N THR A 193 -11.88 0.49 -0.01
CA THR A 193 -11.76 -0.96 -0.28
C THR A 193 -12.81 -1.44 -1.28
N LEU A 194 -12.55 -2.60 -1.89
CA LEU A 194 -13.49 -3.31 -2.74
C LEU A 194 -13.77 -4.69 -2.13
N ASP A 195 -15.05 -5.03 -1.96
CA ASP A 195 -15.48 -6.28 -1.34
C ASP A 195 -16.55 -7.01 -2.17
N PRO A 196 -16.33 -8.28 -2.59
CA PRO A 196 -15.10 -9.04 -2.42
C PRO A 196 -13.97 -8.55 -3.34
N PRO A 197 -12.69 -8.83 -3.02
CA PRO A 197 -11.53 -8.43 -3.83
C PRO A 197 -11.35 -9.29 -5.09
N ALA A 198 -12.05 -10.42 -5.19
CA ALA A 198 -12.03 -11.29 -6.36
C ALA A 198 -13.39 -11.93 -6.56
N ILE A 199 -13.84 -12.00 -7.82
CA ILE A 199 -15.05 -12.69 -8.22
C ILE A 199 -14.79 -13.58 -9.44
N ALA A 200 -15.71 -14.50 -9.70
CA ALA A 200 -15.67 -15.36 -10.86
C ALA A 200 -17.07 -15.67 -11.36
N GLY A 201 -17.19 -16.12 -12.61
CA GLY A 201 -18.43 -16.70 -13.12
C GLY A 201 -18.44 -16.88 -14.63
N ARG A 202 -19.61 -17.16 -15.20
CA ARG A 202 -19.75 -17.39 -16.65
C ARG A 202 -20.03 -16.12 -17.44
N PRO A 203 -19.55 -16.03 -18.70
CA PRO A 203 -20.02 -15.02 -19.62
C PRO A 203 -21.53 -15.14 -19.89
N GLY A 204 -22.15 -14.05 -20.36
CA GLY A 204 -23.57 -13.99 -20.70
C GLY A 204 -24.45 -13.37 -19.62
N GLY A 205 -23.85 -12.70 -18.65
CA GLY A 205 -24.55 -12.02 -17.56
C GLY A 205 -23.65 -11.05 -16.81
N ARG A 206 -24.14 -10.61 -15.65
CA ARG A 206 -23.43 -9.68 -14.77
C ARG A 206 -22.73 -10.45 -13.64
N LEU A 207 -21.41 -10.37 -13.61
CA LEU A 207 -20.58 -10.97 -12.56
C LEU A 207 -20.39 -9.97 -11.42
N GLY A 208 -20.68 -10.39 -10.19
CA GLY A 208 -20.61 -9.55 -8.99
C GLY A 208 -21.76 -9.82 -8.02
N PRO A 209 -22.08 -8.88 -7.11
CA PRO A 209 -21.52 -7.53 -7.01
C PRO A 209 -20.14 -7.47 -6.36
N ILE A 210 -19.36 -6.45 -6.73
CA ILE A 210 -18.26 -5.89 -5.92
C ILE A 210 -18.75 -4.58 -5.33
N THR A 211 -18.70 -4.44 -4.01
CA THR A 211 -19.13 -3.24 -3.28
C THR A 211 -17.94 -2.31 -3.08
N VAL A 212 -18.13 -1.03 -3.39
CA VAL A 212 -17.17 0.04 -3.09
C VAL A 212 -17.40 0.51 -1.66
N HIS A 213 -16.35 0.51 -0.84
CA HIS A 213 -16.37 1.09 0.49
C HIS A 213 -15.38 2.27 0.53
N THR A 214 -15.84 3.48 0.85
CA THR A 214 -14.96 4.65 0.88
C THR A 214 -15.49 5.78 1.75
N ASN A 215 -14.59 6.66 2.19
CA ASN A 215 -14.96 7.95 2.77
C ASN A 215 -14.88 9.13 1.78
N ALA A 216 -14.47 8.89 0.53
CA ALA A 216 -14.50 9.89 -0.54
C ALA A 216 -15.93 10.15 -1.01
N GLU A 217 -16.22 11.35 -1.51
CA GLU A 217 -17.52 11.65 -2.11
C GLU A 217 -17.79 10.79 -3.35
N SER A 218 -16.75 10.52 -4.14
CA SER A 218 -16.81 9.63 -5.30
C SER A 218 -15.44 9.06 -5.64
N VAL A 219 -15.44 7.92 -6.33
CA VAL A 219 -14.26 7.25 -6.88
C VAL A 219 -14.39 7.11 -8.39
N THR A 220 -13.28 7.20 -9.10
CA THR A 220 -13.19 6.86 -10.53
C THR A 220 -13.01 5.35 -10.67
N VAL A 221 -13.69 4.74 -11.65
CA VAL A 221 -13.64 3.30 -11.91
C VAL A 221 -12.93 3.04 -13.23
N THR A 222 -11.82 2.31 -13.20
CA THR A 222 -10.97 2.03 -14.36
C THR A 222 -10.84 0.52 -14.58
N PRO A 223 -11.40 -0.05 -15.66
CA PRO A 223 -11.20 -1.46 -16.00
C PRO A 223 -9.80 -1.71 -16.58
N ALA A 224 -9.27 -2.91 -16.37
CA ALA A 224 -7.98 -3.37 -16.91
C ALA A 224 -8.01 -4.85 -17.31
N GLY A 225 -7.01 -5.28 -18.10
CA GLY A 225 -6.92 -6.65 -18.62
C GLY A 225 -8.13 -7.00 -19.49
N GLY A 226 -8.66 -8.21 -19.33
CA GLY A 226 -9.86 -8.67 -20.04
C GLY A 226 -11.06 -7.72 -19.85
N ALA A 227 -11.17 -7.03 -18.71
CA ALA A 227 -12.27 -6.13 -18.43
C ALA A 227 -12.28 -4.85 -19.29
N ALA A 228 -11.14 -4.51 -19.89
CA ALA A 228 -11.02 -3.43 -20.86
C ALA A 228 -11.23 -3.90 -22.31
N SER A 229 -11.57 -5.19 -22.52
CA SER A 229 -11.82 -5.73 -23.85
C SER A 229 -13.11 -5.19 -24.46
N PRO A 230 -13.21 -5.08 -25.80
CA PRO A 230 -14.43 -4.66 -26.48
C PRO A 230 -15.64 -5.51 -26.04
N GLY A 231 -16.73 -4.85 -25.65
CA GLY A 231 -17.99 -5.48 -25.27
C GLY A 231 -18.13 -5.78 -23.77
N VAL A 232 -17.04 -5.87 -23.01
CA VAL A 232 -17.11 -5.96 -21.53
C VAL A 232 -17.36 -4.57 -20.96
N ARG A 233 -18.31 -4.46 -20.01
CA ARG A 233 -18.66 -3.19 -19.38
C ARG A 233 -18.70 -3.31 -17.87
N ILE A 234 -18.25 -2.27 -17.17
CA ILE A 234 -18.51 -2.12 -15.74
C ILE A 234 -19.85 -1.41 -15.58
N VAL A 235 -20.78 -2.05 -14.88
CA VAL A 235 -22.16 -1.57 -14.75
C VAL A 235 -22.63 -1.54 -13.30
N GLY A 236 -23.64 -0.72 -13.04
CA GLY A 236 -24.36 -0.71 -11.76
C GLY A 236 -25.43 -1.78 -11.68
N LYS A 237 -26.14 -1.84 -10.55
CA LYS A 237 -27.29 -2.75 -10.36
C LYS A 237 -28.37 -2.58 -11.44
N ASP A 238 -28.55 -1.37 -11.95
CA ASP A 238 -29.50 -1.05 -13.02
C ASP A 238 -29.00 -1.44 -14.42
N GLY A 239 -27.75 -1.88 -14.55
CA GLY A 239 -27.13 -2.25 -15.82
C GLY A 239 -26.58 -1.11 -16.63
N LYS A 240 -26.60 0.11 -16.09
CA LYS A 240 -25.99 1.26 -16.76
C LYS A 240 -24.48 1.24 -16.57
N PRO A 241 -23.70 1.67 -17.57
CA PRO A 241 -22.26 1.84 -17.42
C PRO A 241 -21.91 2.74 -16.23
N VAL A 242 -20.87 2.35 -15.49
CA VAL A 242 -20.38 3.07 -14.32
C VAL A 242 -18.91 3.41 -14.53
N THR A 243 -18.61 4.70 -14.60
CA THR A 243 -17.23 5.23 -14.61
C THR A 243 -16.88 5.95 -13.30
N THR A 244 -17.88 6.25 -12.47
CA THR A 244 -17.72 6.81 -11.13
C THR A 244 -18.67 6.14 -10.14
N ALA A 245 -18.22 5.93 -8.91
CA ALA A 245 -18.98 5.26 -7.86
C ALA A 245 -18.90 6.01 -6.52
N ALA A 246 -19.89 5.83 -5.65
CA ALA A 246 -19.88 6.35 -4.29
C ALA A 246 -19.78 5.19 -3.30
N ASP A 247 -19.65 5.49 -2.01
CA ASP A 247 -19.73 4.48 -0.95
C ASP A 247 -21.02 3.65 -1.05
N GLY A 248 -20.89 2.32 -0.96
CA GLY A 248 -21.98 1.37 -1.08
C GLY A 248 -22.41 1.05 -2.52
N THR A 249 -21.83 1.67 -3.55
CA THR A 249 -22.12 1.31 -4.94
C THR A 249 -21.71 -0.13 -5.20
N ARG A 250 -22.61 -0.88 -5.85
CA ARG A 250 -22.37 -2.26 -6.30
C ARG A 250 -22.03 -2.28 -7.78
N LEU A 251 -20.79 -2.64 -8.09
CA LEU A 251 -20.24 -2.79 -9.43
C LEU A 251 -20.38 -4.23 -9.91
N TYR A 252 -20.62 -4.39 -11.21
CA TYR A 252 -20.68 -5.68 -11.87
C TYR A 252 -19.89 -5.63 -13.17
N PHE A 253 -19.29 -6.74 -13.57
CA PHE A 253 -18.78 -6.93 -14.91
C PHE A 253 -19.89 -7.52 -15.78
N ASP A 254 -20.36 -6.77 -16.76
CA ASP A 254 -21.28 -7.24 -17.79
C ASP A 254 -20.46 -7.85 -18.93
N VAL A 255 -20.42 -9.18 -18.97
CA VAL A 255 -19.57 -9.95 -19.89
C VAL A 255 -20.43 -10.59 -20.97
N PRO A 256 -20.21 -10.31 -22.27
CA PRO A 256 -20.96 -10.92 -23.38
C PRO A 256 -20.88 -12.45 -23.38
N ALA A 257 -21.95 -13.15 -23.78
CA ALA A 257 -22.02 -14.62 -23.76
C ALA A 257 -20.98 -15.30 -24.66
N ASP A 258 -20.57 -14.63 -25.74
CA ASP A 258 -19.59 -15.12 -26.69
C ASP A 258 -18.14 -14.77 -26.30
N ALA A 259 -17.94 -13.96 -25.25
CA ALA A 259 -16.63 -13.53 -24.78
C ALA A 259 -15.70 -14.75 -24.56
N PRO A 260 -14.45 -14.70 -25.04
CA PRO A 260 -13.48 -15.75 -24.77
C PRO A 260 -13.16 -15.81 -23.27
N ASP A 261 -12.73 -16.97 -22.81
CA ASP A 261 -12.29 -17.18 -21.44
C ASP A 261 -11.15 -16.21 -21.12
N SER A 262 -11.25 -15.49 -20.01
CA SER A 262 -10.29 -14.44 -19.68
C SER A 262 -10.36 -14.02 -18.21
N ALA A 263 -9.38 -13.20 -17.83
CA ALA A 263 -9.27 -12.56 -16.54
C ALA A 263 -9.17 -11.04 -16.73
N GLY A 264 -9.77 -10.29 -15.83
CA GLY A 264 -9.72 -8.83 -15.82
C GLY A 264 -9.70 -8.28 -14.41
N SER A 265 -9.64 -6.96 -14.32
CA SER A 265 -9.73 -6.26 -13.04
C SER A 265 -10.42 -4.91 -13.19
N ILE A 266 -10.84 -4.36 -12.07
CA ILE A 266 -11.14 -2.95 -11.91
C ILE A 266 -10.19 -2.37 -10.88
N THR A 267 -9.73 -1.15 -11.12
CA THR A 267 -9.14 -0.30 -10.10
C THR A 267 -10.06 0.88 -9.86
N VAL A 268 -10.35 1.16 -8.60
CA VAL A 268 -11.03 2.38 -8.17
C VAL A 268 -10.05 3.32 -7.50
N GLN A 269 -10.15 4.61 -7.79
CA GLN A 269 -9.27 5.64 -7.22
C GLN A 269 -10.05 6.89 -6.81
N ALA A 270 -9.61 7.54 -5.73
CA ALA A 270 -10.09 8.85 -5.31
C ALA A 270 -9.01 9.63 -4.56
N ALA A 271 -9.25 10.92 -4.36
CA ALA A 271 -8.50 11.75 -3.42
C ALA A 271 -9.37 11.96 -2.16
N THR A 272 -8.83 11.63 -0.99
CA THR A 272 -9.54 11.76 0.30
C THR A 272 -8.54 11.86 1.45
N LYS A 273 -9.01 12.21 2.64
CA LYS A 273 -8.19 12.12 3.85
C LYS A 273 -8.22 10.69 4.37
N VAL A 274 -7.06 10.10 4.61
CA VAL A 274 -6.98 8.81 5.29
C VAL A 274 -7.45 9.00 6.74
N PRO A 275 -8.32 8.12 7.28
CA PRO A 275 -8.83 8.28 8.64
C PRO A 275 -7.76 8.14 9.73
N VAL A 276 -7.76 9.06 10.71
CA VAL A 276 -6.84 9.03 11.87
C VAL A 276 -7.02 7.74 12.67
N GLY A 277 -5.91 7.03 12.90
CA GLY A 277 -5.84 5.73 13.56
C GLY A 277 -5.73 4.53 12.62
N ARG A 278 -5.74 4.69 11.30
CA ARG A 278 -5.40 3.60 10.36
C ARG A 278 -3.94 3.20 10.53
N ALA A 279 -3.65 1.90 10.47
CA ALA A 279 -2.29 1.39 10.52
C ALA A 279 -1.66 1.38 9.12
N PHE A 280 -0.34 1.49 9.09
CA PHE A 280 0.48 1.45 7.90
C PHE A 280 1.62 0.45 8.14
N VAL A 281 1.67 -0.62 7.35
CA VAL A 281 2.69 -1.68 7.47
C VAL A 281 3.67 -1.58 6.31
N GLY A 282 4.96 -1.73 6.61
CA GLY A 282 6.02 -1.70 5.61
C GLY A 282 6.01 -2.94 4.72
N THR A 283 6.26 -2.77 3.41
CA THR A 283 6.47 -3.92 2.50
C THR A 283 7.82 -4.60 2.70
N THR A 284 8.71 -3.95 3.44
CA THR A 284 9.99 -4.47 3.95
C THR A 284 10.01 -4.39 5.47
N ARG A 285 11.00 -5.02 6.12
CA ARG A 285 11.12 -5.00 7.59
C ARG A 285 11.28 -3.58 8.13
N SER A 286 10.20 -2.97 8.59
CA SER A 286 10.19 -1.61 9.10
C SER A 286 9.08 -1.45 10.13
N GLN A 287 9.31 -0.61 11.13
CA GLN A 287 8.34 -0.30 12.18
C GLN A 287 6.91 -0.08 11.65
N THR A 288 5.92 -0.78 12.19
CA THR A 288 4.51 -0.44 11.90
C THR A 288 4.20 0.99 12.36
N GLN A 289 3.46 1.73 11.53
CA GLN A 289 3.12 3.12 11.74
C GLN A 289 1.60 3.29 11.94
N ILE A 290 1.19 4.32 12.66
CA ILE A 290 -0.24 4.66 12.84
C ILE A 290 -0.51 6.11 12.44
N LEU A 291 -1.58 6.31 11.66
CA LEU A 291 -1.92 7.60 11.07
C LEU A 291 -2.35 8.62 12.13
N ALA A 292 -1.63 9.74 12.18
CA ALA A 292 -1.88 10.89 13.04
C ALA A 292 -2.49 12.08 12.28
N GLY A 293 -2.23 12.20 10.98
CA GLY A 293 -2.73 13.28 10.14
C GLY A 293 -2.61 12.96 8.66
N SER A 294 -3.45 13.58 7.84
CA SER A 294 -3.47 13.38 6.39
C SER A 294 -3.85 14.68 5.69
N SER A 295 -3.12 15.03 4.64
CA SER A 295 -3.66 15.90 3.60
C SER A 295 -4.74 15.15 2.81
N GLU A 296 -5.34 15.81 1.84
CA GLU A 296 -6.02 15.06 0.78
C GLU A 296 -4.97 14.23 0.03
N SER A 297 -5.21 12.93 -0.08
CA SER A 297 -4.24 11.94 -0.52
C SER A 297 -4.92 10.95 -1.46
N THR A 298 -4.17 10.48 -2.46
CA THR A 298 -4.67 9.49 -3.40
C THR A 298 -4.80 8.12 -2.71
N VAL A 299 -5.96 7.50 -2.88
CA VAL A 299 -6.27 6.16 -2.39
C VAL A 299 -6.73 5.30 -3.55
N SER A 300 -6.40 4.01 -3.54
CA SER A 300 -6.79 3.09 -4.60
C SER A 300 -7.14 1.71 -4.07
N ALA A 301 -8.02 1.00 -4.78
CA ALA A 301 -8.33 -0.39 -4.51
C ALA A 301 -8.53 -1.15 -5.83
N THR A 302 -8.10 -2.41 -5.87
CA THR A 302 -8.25 -3.27 -7.05
C THR A 302 -9.05 -4.51 -6.71
N ALA A 303 -9.95 -4.90 -7.61
CA ALA A 303 -10.62 -6.18 -7.55
C ALA A 303 -10.49 -6.92 -8.88
N THR A 304 -10.44 -8.25 -8.81
CA THR A 304 -10.23 -9.11 -9.99
C THR A 304 -11.50 -9.86 -10.35
N VAL A 305 -11.60 -10.23 -11.62
CA VAL A 305 -12.67 -11.08 -12.14
C VAL A 305 -12.09 -12.13 -13.08
N ASN A 306 -12.55 -13.37 -12.94
CA ASN A 306 -12.27 -14.44 -13.88
C ASN A 306 -13.56 -14.93 -14.52
N TRP A 307 -13.55 -15.21 -15.83
CA TRP A 307 -14.67 -15.86 -16.48
C TRP A 307 -14.24 -16.90 -17.50
N ALA A 308 -15.03 -17.96 -17.57
CA ALA A 308 -14.87 -19.00 -18.58
C ALA A 308 -16.23 -19.61 -18.94
N LYS A 309 -16.33 -20.19 -20.15
CA LYS A 309 -17.55 -20.83 -20.62
C LYS A 309 -17.85 -22.14 -19.90
N GLN A 310 -16.82 -22.91 -19.52
CA GLN A 310 -16.90 -24.24 -18.91
C GLN A 310 -15.68 -24.48 -18.01
N GLY A 311 -15.72 -25.56 -17.23
CA GLY A 311 -14.66 -25.96 -16.33
C GLY A 311 -14.72 -25.22 -14.99
N PRO A 312 -13.69 -25.37 -14.14
CA PRO A 312 -13.56 -24.59 -12.93
C PRO A 312 -13.29 -23.11 -13.25
N ILE A 313 -13.86 -22.20 -12.44
CA ILE A 313 -13.67 -20.75 -12.59
C ILE A 313 -13.32 -20.17 -11.21
N PRO A 314 -12.03 -20.18 -10.83
CA PRO A 314 -11.60 -19.77 -9.50
C PRO A 314 -11.56 -18.24 -9.36
N ALA A 315 -12.00 -17.73 -8.22
CA ALA A 315 -11.71 -16.41 -7.70
C ALA A 315 -10.75 -16.56 -6.51
N LEU A 316 -9.60 -15.90 -6.57
CA LEU A 316 -8.52 -16.04 -5.58
C LEU A 316 -8.38 -14.75 -4.77
N SER A 317 -8.36 -14.88 -3.45
CA SER A 317 -8.06 -13.77 -2.54
C SER A 317 -7.11 -14.19 -1.43
N THR A 318 -6.38 -13.22 -0.89
CA THR A 318 -5.48 -13.43 0.25
C THR A 318 -5.69 -12.40 1.34
N GLU A 319 -5.54 -12.85 2.58
CA GLU A 319 -5.60 -12.01 3.78
C GLU A 319 -4.59 -12.55 4.81
N GLU A 320 -3.87 -11.65 5.47
CA GLU A 320 -3.01 -12.05 6.59
C GLU A 320 -3.88 -12.38 7.82
N ASP A 321 -3.52 -13.42 8.56
CA ASP A 321 -4.25 -13.89 9.74
C ASP A 321 -3.29 -13.91 10.92
N CYS A 322 -3.12 -12.74 11.55
CA CYS A 322 -2.24 -12.59 12.70
C CYS A 322 -2.64 -13.50 13.87
N ALA A 323 -3.95 -13.73 14.06
CA ALA A 323 -4.45 -14.61 15.10
C ALA A 323 -4.03 -16.08 14.90
N LYS A 324 -3.86 -16.52 13.65
CA LYS A 324 -3.39 -17.88 13.33
C LYS A 324 -1.90 -17.98 12.96
N GLY A 325 -1.20 -16.85 12.80
CA GLY A 325 0.20 -16.81 12.37
C GLY A 325 0.38 -17.32 10.95
N GLY A 326 -0.29 -16.71 9.98
CA GLY A 326 -0.17 -17.12 8.59
C GLY A 326 -0.94 -16.26 7.61
N VAL A 327 -1.04 -16.75 6.37
CA VAL A 327 -1.76 -16.09 5.28
C VAL A 327 -2.90 -16.99 4.82
N ASN A 328 -4.12 -16.48 4.90
CA ASN A 328 -5.30 -17.15 4.38
C ASN A 328 -5.35 -16.97 2.86
N VAL A 329 -5.32 -18.08 2.13
CA VAL A 329 -5.60 -18.13 0.69
C VAL A 329 -7.00 -18.70 0.50
N THR A 330 -7.90 -17.89 -0.04
CA THR A 330 -9.28 -18.30 -0.33
C THR A 330 -9.46 -18.51 -1.83
N VAL A 331 -10.03 -19.66 -2.17
CA VAL A 331 -10.35 -20.07 -3.53
C VAL A 331 -11.85 -20.35 -3.61
N ALA A 332 -12.58 -19.49 -4.31
CA ALA A 332 -14.01 -19.69 -4.59
C ALA A 332 -14.19 -20.12 -6.05
N ASN A 333 -14.85 -21.25 -6.30
CA ASN A 333 -15.01 -21.80 -7.65
C ASN A 333 -16.45 -21.60 -8.15
N GLN A 334 -16.63 -20.73 -9.14
CA GLN A 334 -17.94 -20.43 -9.75
C GLN A 334 -18.19 -21.20 -11.07
N GLY A 335 -17.38 -22.24 -11.33
CA GLY A 335 -17.48 -23.10 -12.51
C GLY A 335 -18.43 -24.29 -12.38
N ASP A 336 -18.37 -25.21 -13.34
CA ASP A 336 -19.02 -26.55 -13.29
C ASP A 336 -18.05 -27.71 -13.07
N GLY A 337 -16.74 -27.46 -13.16
CA GLY A 337 -15.70 -28.43 -12.87
C GLY A 337 -15.14 -28.25 -11.46
N ALA A 338 -14.58 -29.32 -10.89
CA ALA A 338 -13.77 -29.22 -9.68
C ALA A 338 -12.45 -28.48 -9.99
N TYR A 339 -12.04 -27.58 -9.10
CA TYR A 339 -10.76 -26.87 -9.21
C TYR A 339 -9.73 -27.55 -8.32
N ALA A 340 -8.81 -28.31 -8.91
CA ALA A 340 -7.66 -28.88 -8.22
C ALA A 340 -6.49 -27.89 -8.24
N PHE A 341 -5.82 -27.70 -7.11
CA PHE A 341 -4.65 -26.84 -7.01
C PHE A 341 -3.68 -27.35 -5.94
N GLU A 342 -2.42 -27.00 -6.08
CA GLU A 342 -1.39 -27.21 -5.07
C GLU A 342 -1.09 -25.88 -4.37
N LEU A 343 -0.99 -25.92 -3.04
CA LEU A 343 -0.58 -24.79 -2.22
C LEU A 343 0.12 -25.32 -0.97
N ALA A 344 1.27 -24.73 -0.62
CA ALA A 344 2.07 -25.17 0.53
C ALA A 344 2.38 -26.68 0.51
N GLU A 345 2.79 -27.19 -0.67
CA GLU A 345 3.15 -28.59 -0.91
C GLU A 345 2.00 -29.60 -0.67
N ALA A 346 0.75 -29.11 -0.62
CA ALA A 346 -0.43 -29.94 -0.43
C ALA A 346 -1.42 -29.76 -1.58
N GLU A 347 -1.97 -30.89 -2.04
CA GLU A 347 -3.07 -30.89 -3.01
C GLU A 347 -4.40 -30.52 -2.35
N HIS A 348 -5.17 -29.70 -3.05
CA HIS A 348 -6.48 -29.24 -2.65
C HIS A 348 -7.45 -29.31 -3.81
N THR A 349 -8.73 -29.43 -3.50
CA THR A 349 -9.80 -29.40 -4.50
C THR A 349 -10.96 -28.58 -3.97
N VAL A 350 -11.50 -27.69 -4.80
CA VAL A 350 -12.73 -26.95 -4.55
C VAL A 350 -13.80 -27.42 -5.52
N PRO A 351 -14.88 -28.06 -5.05
CA PRO A 351 -16.02 -28.43 -5.90
C PRO A 351 -16.64 -27.20 -6.59
N ALA A 352 -17.44 -27.47 -7.62
CA ALA A 352 -18.20 -26.44 -8.31
C ALA A 352 -19.18 -25.74 -7.34
N GLY A 353 -19.17 -24.41 -7.33
CA GLY A 353 -20.02 -23.58 -6.46
C GLY A 353 -19.54 -23.47 -5.00
N GLU A 354 -18.41 -24.10 -4.64
CA GLU A 354 -17.87 -24.07 -3.28
C GLU A 354 -16.72 -23.08 -3.13
N SER A 355 -16.33 -22.84 -1.88
CA SER A 355 -15.17 -22.05 -1.50
C SER A 355 -14.34 -22.78 -0.45
N LYS A 356 -13.02 -22.66 -0.55
CA LYS A 356 -12.08 -23.21 0.43
C LYS A 356 -11.05 -22.15 0.83
N THR A 357 -10.83 -22.01 2.12
CA THR A 357 -9.73 -21.21 2.67
C THR A 357 -8.66 -22.14 3.23
N VAL A 358 -7.41 -21.89 2.86
CA VAL A 358 -6.22 -22.58 3.36
C VAL A 358 -5.33 -21.56 4.03
N THR A 359 -5.02 -21.75 5.31
CA THR A 359 -4.04 -20.93 6.03
C THR A 359 -2.66 -21.49 5.79
N VAL A 360 -1.82 -20.74 5.07
CA VAL A 360 -0.39 -21.06 4.91
C VAL A 360 0.34 -20.49 6.13
N PRO A 361 0.95 -21.32 6.99
CA PRO A 361 1.66 -20.83 8.16
C PRO A 361 2.88 -20.01 7.72
N VAL A 362 3.07 -18.85 8.35
CA VAL A 362 4.20 -17.96 8.11
C VAL A 362 4.72 -17.52 9.47
N SER A 363 6.03 -17.58 9.69
CA SER A 363 6.60 -17.14 10.95
C SER A 363 6.50 -15.62 11.09
N GLU A 364 6.47 -15.14 12.32
CA GLU A 364 6.59 -13.71 12.61
C GLU A 364 7.84 -13.10 11.96
N ASP A 365 7.77 -11.85 11.50
CA ASP A 365 8.87 -11.12 10.88
C ASP A 365 9.44 -11.81 9.60
N GLN A 366 8.69 -12.74 9.00
CA GLN A 366 9.16 -13.53 7.86
C GLN A 366 8.59 -13.00 6.54
N GLU A 367 9.49 -12.74 5.59
CA GLU A 367 9.11 -12.62 4.18
C GLU A 367 8.61 -13.97 3.68
N TYR A 368 7.38 -13.99 3.18
CA TYR A 368 6.79 -15.16 2.55
C TYR A 368 6.72 -14.97 1.04
N ARG A 369 6.87 -16.08 0.34
CA ARG A 369 6.59 -16.21 -1.08
C ARG A 369 6.11 -17.62 -1.35
N PHE A 370 4.84 -17.77 -1.68
CA PHE A 370 4.28 -19.06 -2.05
C PHE A 370 3.50 -18.94 -3.35
N THR A 371 3.50 -20.01 -4.12
CA THR A 371 2.80 -20.08 -5.40
C THR A 371 1.66 -21.07 -5.28
N LEU A 372 0.47 -20.64 -5.68
CA LEU A 372 -0.64 -21.53 -5.97
C LEU A 372 -0.48 -22.03 -7.41
N THR A 373 -0.44 -23.34 -7.59
CA THR A 373 -0.35 -23.98 -8.90
C THR A 373 -1.68 -24.64 -9.22
N GLY A 374 -2.35 -24.18 -10.27
CA GLY A 374 -3.62 -24.70 -10.76
C GLY A 374 -3.47 -25.55 -12.03
N PRO A 375 -4.59 -25.97 -12.63
CA PRO A 375 -4.60 -26.71 -13.88
C PRO A 375 -3.97 -25.90 -15.02
N ASP A 376 -3.57 -26.60 -16.09
CA ASP A 376 -3.05 -26.01 -17.33
C ASP A 376 -1.83 -25.09 -17.14
N GLY A 377 -1.04 -25.33 -16.09
CA GLY A 377 0.16 -24.53 -15.78
C GLY A 377 -0.16 -23.15 -15.21
N TYR A 378 -1.38 -22.94 -14.70
CA TYR A 378 -1.73 -21.72 -14.00
C TYR A 378 -0.88 -21.57 -12.73
N GLU A 379 -0.22 -20.43 -12.59
CA GLU A 379 0.52 -20.09 -11.37
C GLU A 379 0.12 -18.72 -10.86
N LYS A 380 -0.10 -18.62 -9.55
CA LYS A 380 -0.29 -17.33 -8.85
C LYS A 380 0.62 -17.28 -7.64
N THR A 381 1.61 -16.39 -7.69
CA THR A 381 2.48 -16.12 -6.55
C THR A 381 1.87 -15.06 -5.64
N PHE A 382 1.91 -15.34 -4.34
CA PHE A 382 1.63 -14.41 -3.27
C PHE A 382 2.94 -14.17 -2.52
N ALA A 383 3.22 -12.91 -2.21
CA ALA A 383 4.42 -12.53 -1.48
C ALA A 383 4.11 -11.38 -0.54
N GLY A 384 4.83 -11.30 0.57
CA GLY A 384 4.63 -10.27 1.57
C GLY A 384 5.51 -10.56 2.78
N ARG A 385 5.18 -9.92 3.90
CA ARG A 385 5.84 -10.14 5.18
C ARG A 385 4.78 -10.16 6.25
N LEU A 386 4.78 -11.20 7.07
CA LEU A 386 3.92 -11.25 8.24
C LEU A 386 4.60 -10.45 9.36
N ASP A 387 4.00 -9.31 9.74
CA ASP A 387 4.42 -8.46 10.87
C ASP A 387 3.20 -8.23 11.77
N CYS A 388 2.97 -9.21 12.64
CA CYS A 388 1.83 -9.31 13.53
C CYS A 388 2.20 -9.05 14.99
N ARG A 389 3.47 -8.84 15.32
CA ARG A 389 3.94 -8.60 16.69
C ARG A 389 4.92 -7.44 16.74
N ALA A 390 4.72 -6.56 17.72
CA ALA A 390 5.75 -5.59 18.05
C ALA A 390 6.94 -6.33 18.68
N ALA A 391 8.15 -5.93 18.32
CA ALA A 391 9.38 -6.63 18.72
C ALA A 391 9.62 -6.66 20.24
N GLY A 392 8.93 -5.80 21.01
CA GLY A 392 9.00 -5.77 22.49
C GLY A 392 8.02 -6.69 23.23
N THR A 393 7.07 -7.34 22.54
CA THR A 393 5.95 -8.04 23.20
C THR A 393 6.28 -9.45 23.68
N ASP A 394 7.29 -10.09 23.08
CA ASP A 394 7.77 -11.40 23.51
C ASP A 394 8.98 -11.19 24.42
N GLY A 395 8.83 -11.49 25.72
CA GLY A 395 9.89 -11.42 26.74
C GLY A 395 11.12 -12.30 26.49
N THR A 396 11.32 -12.78 25.27
CA THR A 396 12.61 -13.26 24.77
C THR A 396 13.46 -12.05 24.39
N THR A 397 14.33 -11.66 25.31
CA THR A 397 15.57 -10.92 25.03
C THR A 397 16.48 -11.78 24.14
N GLY A 398 16.07 -11.98 22.89
CA GLY A 398 16.87 -12.57 21.84
C GLY A 398 17.79 -11.51 21.28
N ILE A 399 18.82 -11.14 22.03
CA ILE A 399 20.02 -10.53 21.44
C ILE A 399 20.57 -11.62 20.52
N GLY A 400 20.18 -11.58 19.25
CA GLY A 400 20.87 -12.35 18.23
C GLY A 400 22.34 -11.95 18.31
N SER A 401 23.19 -12.87 18.77
CA SER A 401 24.64 -12.75 18.66
C SER A 401 25.02 -12.67 17.18
N ALA A 402 24.94 -11.48 16.62
CA ALA A 402 25.81 -11.07 15.56
C ALA A 402 27.01 -10.38 16.23
N THR A 403 28.11 -11.12 16.36
CA THR A 403 29.44 -10.52 16.42
C THR A 403 29.65 -9.73 15.13
N ASP A 404 29.18 -8.50 15.12
CA ASP A 404 29.62 -7.49 14.18
C ASP A 404 30.00 -6.25 14.98
N THR A 405 31.30 -6.07 15.16
CA THR A 405 31.92 -4.84 15.63
C THR A 405 31.80 -3.79 14.53
N GLY A 406 30.58 -3.29 14.35
CA GLY A 406 30.22 -2.13 13.54
C GLY A 406 29.30 -1.23 14.37
N SER A 407 29.59 0.06 14.37
CA SER A 407 28.94 1.11 15.18
C SER A 407 27.41 0.93 15.31
N ARG A 408 26.91 0.76 16.54
CA ARG A 408 25.47 0.76 16.86
C ARG A 408 24.88 2.14 16.57
N THR A 409 24.31 2.32 15.39
CA THR A 409 23.50 3.49 15.06
C THR A 409 22.20 3.44 15.85
N SER A 410 21.89 4.55 16.52
CA SER A 410 20.77 4.71 17.45
C SER A 410 19.41 4.60 16.76
N ALA A 411 18.42 4.03 17.46
CA ALA A 411 17.03 3.95 17.00
C ALA A 411 16.51 5.33 16.55
N ASN A 412 15.93 5.38 15.35
CA ASN A 412 15.23 6.53 14.76
C ASN A 412 16.04 7.84 14.64
N GLN A 413 17.36 7.79 14.46
CA GLN A 413 18.16 9.01 14.26
C GLN A 413 17.99 9.56 12.81
N PRO A 414 17.68 10.86 12.63
CA PRO A 414 17.59 11.48 11.31
C PRO A 414 18.96 11.69 10.66
N VAL A 415 18.99 11.68 9.32
CA VAL A 415 20.20 11.80 8.50
C VAL A 415 20.44 13.26 8.10
N PRO A 416 21.68 13.78 8.13
CA PRO A 416 22.01 15.08 7.53
C PRO A 416 21.99 15.01 6.00
N ALA A 417 21.51 16.06 5.34
CA ALA A 417 21.58 16.19 3.88
C ALA A 417 23.04 16.30 3.42
N SER A 418 23.49 15.35 2.59
CA SER A 418 24.83 15.38 1.98
C SER A 418 24.93 16.52 0.95
N ALA A 419 25.59 17.61 1.32
CA ALA A 419 26.11 18.56 0.34
C ALA A 419 27.29 17.91 -0.39
N GLY A 420 27.15 17.70 -1.71
CA GLY A 420 28.22 17.20 -2.55
C GLY A 420 29.39 18.19 -2.60
N GLY A 421 30.51 17.83 -2.00
CA GLY A 421 31.78 18.55 -2.10
C GLY A 421 32.78 17.71 -2.89
N THR A 422 33.12 18.16 -4.10
CA THR A 422 34.18 17.61 -4.94
C THR A 422 35.55 17.82 -4.28
N THR A 423 36.37 16.79 -4.33
CA THR A 423 37.78 16.78 -3.92
C THR A 423 38.63 17.70 -4.80
N ALA A 424 39.37 18.63 -4.18
CA ALA A 424 40.60 19.18 -4.73
C ALA A 424 41.60 19.38 -3.57
N GLY A 425 42.83 18.93 -3.79
CA GLY A 425 43.84 18.69 -2.77
C GLY A 425 44.60 19.91 -2.25
N THR A 426 45.32 19.58 -1.19
CA THR A 426 46.18 20.31 -0.26
C THR A 426 47.24 21.26 -0.85
N ALA A 427 47.42 22.43 -0.23
CA ALA A 427 48.74 23.06 -0.01
C ALA A 427 48.68 24.07 1.16
N ALA A 428 49.79 24.19 1.88
CA ALA A 428 49.95 24.80 3.20
C ALA A 428 50.22 26.32 3.20
N GLY A 429 49.99 26.97 4.34
CA GLY A 429 50.86 28.06 4.82
C GLY A 429 50.21 29.35 5.35
N ALA A 430 50.46 29.63 6.63
CA ALA A 430 50.71 30.95 7.25
C ALA A 430 49.55 31.90 7.63
N THR A 431 49.93 32.82 8.51
CA THR A 431 49.22 33.53 9.60
C THR A 431 48.72 34.95 9.27
N ALA A 432 47.76 35.40 10.11
CA ALA A 432 47.53 36.78 10.60
C ALA A 432 46.68 37.80 9.81
N GLU A 433 45.67 38.31 10.53
CA GLU A 433 45.10 39.68 10.65
C GLU A 433 44.52 40.47 9.43
N THR A 434 43.31 40.99 9.67
CA THR A 434 42.38 41.91 8.94
C THR A 434 43.01 43.34 8.75
N PRO A 435 42.50 44.34 7.96
CA PRO A 435 41.17 44.55 7.33
C PRO A 435 41.14 45.10 5.87
N GLY A 436 39.93 45.09 5.27
CA GLY A 436 39.45 46.13 4.36
C GLY A 436 39.54 45.85 2.85
N GLY A 437 38.41 45.94 2.16
CA GLY A 437 38.35 45.97 0.69
C GLY A 437 37.01 45.47 0.16
N GLU A 438 36.23 46.40 -0.37
CA GLU A 438 34.91 46.27 -0.98
C GLU A 438 34.89 45.24 -2.13
N ASP A 439 33.78 44.51 -2.31
CA ASP A 439 32.77 44.82 -3.34
C ASP A 439 32.00 43.59 -3.87
N LEU A 440 30.68 43.79 -4.04
CA LEU A 440 29.68 43.07 -4.86
C LEU A 440 29.23 41.64 -4.50
N ALA A 441 28.11 41.54 -3.77
CA ALA A 441 26.81 41.16 -4.36
C ALA A 441 25.72 41.15 -3.28
N GLU A 442 25.08 42.31 -3.14
CA GLU A 442 23.84 42.55 -2.42
C GLU A 442 22.69 41.81 -3.12
N THR A 443 22.06 40.84 -2.44
CA THR A 443 20.75 40.33 -2.88
C THR A 443 19.68 41.11 -2.15
N GLY A 444 19.35 42.26 -2.75
CA GLY A 444 18.25 43.11 -2.33
C GLY A 444 16.91 42.39 -2.49
N SER A 445 16.17 42.34 -1.39
CA SER A 445 14.72 42.34 -1.40
C SER A 445 14.21 43.65 -2.01
N GLY A 446 13.33 43.56 -3.00
CA GLY A 446 12.63 44.74 -3.53
C GLY A 446 11.64 44.33 -4.61
N GLY A 447 10.35 44.57 -4.35
CA GLY A 447 9.24 44.08 -5.16
C GLY A 447 9.09 44.77 -6.51
N ASP A 448 8.72 43.98 -7.51
CA ASP A 448 7.90 44.38 -8.66
C ASP A 448 7.36 43.11 -9.33
N THR A 449 6.19 42.66 -8.87
CA THR A 449 5.50 41.47 -9.39
C THR A 449 4.16 41.88 -10.01
N PRO A 450 4.17 42.43 -11.24
CA PRO A 450 3.05 42.14 -12.14
C PRO A 450 3.43 41.80 -13.59
N LEU A 451 4.71 41.90 -14.00
CA LEU A 451 5.06 41.78 -15.43
C LEU A 451 5.35 40.36 -15.95
N ILE A 452 5.56 39.37 -15.07
CA ILE A 452 5.87 37.98 -15.49
C ILE A 452 4.60 37.13 -15.70
N ALA A 453 3.45 37.55 -15.16
CA ALA A 453 2.17 36.88 -15.41
C ALA A 453 1.55 37.18 -16.80
N GLY A 454 1.96 38.28 -17.45
CA GLY A 454 1.37 38.72 -18.72
C GLY A 454 1.84 37.93 -19.96
N VAL A 455 3.07 37.40 -19.95
CA VAL A 455 3.65 36.73 -21.13
C VAL A 455 3.15 35.28 -21.28
N ALA A 456 2.80 34.61 -20.18
CA ALA A 456 2.27 33.25 -20.21
C ALA A 456 0.84 33.18 -20.79
N ILE A 457 0.00 34.20 -20.52
CA ILE A 457 -1.39 34.23 -21.00
C ILE A 457 -1.45 34.49 -22.52
N ALA A 458 -0.55 35.31 -23.07
CA ALA A 458 -0.50 35.59 -24.50
C ALA A 458 -0.17 34.33 -25.33
N LEU A 459 0.72 33.45 -24.85
CA LEU A 459 1.11 32.22 -25.55
C LEU A 459 0.00 31.15 -25.51
N VAL A 460 -0.80 31.10 -24.44
CA VAL A 460 -1.95 30.18 -24.34
C VAL A 460 -3.09 30.59 -25.28
N VAL A 461 -3.34 31.89 -25.44
CA VAL A 461 -4.38 32.39 -26.38
C VAL A 461 -3.98 32.15 -27.83
N VAL A 462 -2.69 32.38 -28.19
CA VAL A 462 -2.19 32.11 -29.55
C VAL A 462 -2.16 30.60 -29.85
N GLY A 463 -1.73 29.77 -28.89
CA GLY A 463 -1.74 28.30 -29.03
C GLY A 463 -3.15 27.71 -29.11
N GLY A 464 -4.09 28.21 -28.29
CA GLY A 464 -5.50 27.79 -28.31
C GLY A 464 -6.21 28.15 -29.62
N GLY A 465 -5.91 29.32 -30.20
CA GLY A 465 -6.46 29.77 -31.48
C GLY A 465 -6.04 28.88 -32.66
N ALA A 466 -4.79 28.43 -32.70
CA ALA A 466 -4.29 27.56 -33.76
C ALA A 466 -4.94 26.16 -33.75
N VAL A 467 -5.13 25.58 -32.55
CA VAL A 467 -5.75 24.26 -32.39
C VAL A 467 -7.24 24.28 -32.74
N PHE A 468 -7.95 25.35 -32.38
CA PHE A 468 -9.37 25.51 -32.72
C PHE A 468 -9.60 25.66 -34.22
N PHE A 469 -8.73 26.40 -34.93
CA PHE A 469 -8.85 26.60 -36.38
C PHE A 469 -8.51 25.33 -37.18
N LEU A 470 -7.56 24.52 -36.72
CA LEU A 470 -7.25 23.22 -37.32
C LEU A 470 -8.36 22.17 -37.12
N ARG A 471 -9.11 22.26 -36.01
CA ARG A 471 -10.23 21.36 -35.73
C ARG A 471 -11.47 21.67 -36.59
N ARG A 472 -11.69 22.96 -36.92
CA ARG A 472 -12.81 23.38 -37.79
C ARG A 472 -12.61 22.97 -39.25
N LYS A 473 -11.36 22.87 -39.73
CA LYS A 473 -11.06 22.49 -41.12
C LYS A 473 -11.23 20.99 -41.41
N ARG A 474 -11.22 20.13 -40.37
CA ARG A 474 -11.43 18.67 -40.51
C ARG A 474 -12.89 18.23 -40.48
N LEU A 475 -13.83 19.15 -40.22
CA LEU A 475 -15.27 18.87 -40.22
C LEU A 475 -15.97 19.30 -41.52
N SER A 476 -15.22 19.79 -42.51
CA SER A 476 -15.77 20.23 -43.80
C SER A 476 -15.29 19.44 -45.03
N ASP A 477 -14.42 18.44 -44.84
CA ASP A 477 -13.91 17.57 -45.93
C ASP A 477 -14.36 16.10 -45.75
N GLY A 478 -15.57 15.89 -45.23
CA GLY A 478 -16.14 14.57 -45.03
C GLY A 478 -17.61 14.52 -45.42
N GLU A 479 -17.87 14.73 -46.71
CA GLU A 479 -19.07 14.24 -47.40
C GLU A 479 -18.64 13.36 -48.58
#